data_AF-A0A316L8M6-F1
#
_entry.id   AF-A0A316L8M6-F1
#
_cell.length_a   1.000
_cell.length_b   1.000
_cell.length_c   1.000
_cell.angle_alpha   90.00
_cell.angle_beta   90.00
_cell.angle_gamma   90.00
#
_symmetry.space_group_name_H-M   'P 1'
#
loop_
_entity.id
_entity.type
_entity.pdbx_description
1 polymer ?
#
loop_
_entity_poly.entity_id
_entity_poly.type
_entity_poly.pdbx_seq_one_letter_code
_entity_poly.pdbx_strand_id
1 'polypeptide(L)'
;MTAQRLIGCAVALCLSLSSASAQEAPPPDAADAVEMIELMLGRVPARHETPLAAMHGLGALYARLHAGARADTPGDLGLWILLGDIALRSSDAGLTQSFAADLLPLYRQDPDAVLKVLSEAPWLATSACHYLSAYFGSEDRPEANRAPFLEAERNRIREALPGPAAETCFAALSASL
;
A
#
# COMPACT_ATOMS: atom_id res chain seq x y z
N MET A 1 60.38 -26.22 -35.24
CA MET A 1 59.66 -27.46 -35.65
C MET A 1 59.13 -28.14 -34.40
N THR A 2 57.80 -28.36 -34.33
CA THR A 2 57.04 -29.37 -33.53
C THR A 2 57.21 -29.42 -32.00
N ALA A 3 56.23 -29.64 -31.12
CA ALA A 3 54.77 -29.77 -31.09
C ALA A 3 54.40 -29.89 -29.58
N GLN A 4 53.46 -29.11 -29.04
CA GLN A 4 52.10 -29.51 -28.63
C GLN A 4 51.94 -30.63 -27.56
N ARG A 5 51.41 -30.26 -26.38
CA ARG A 5 50.43 -30.97 -25.49
C ARG A 5 50.32 -30.15 -24.18
N LEU A 6 49.31 -29.29 -23.96
CA LEU A 6 47.94 -29.55 -23.46
C LEU A 6 47.87 -30.50 -22.26
N ILE A 7 47.56 -29.94 -21.08
CA ILE A 7 46.65 -30.37 -19.98
C ILE A 7 46.72 -29.18 -18.99
N GLY A 8 45.70 -28.38 -18.68
CA GLY A 8 44.27 -28.66 -18.63
C GLY A 8 43.82 -28.80 -17.18
N CYS A 9 43.69 -27.69 -16.44
CA CYS A 9 42.85 -27.64 -15.24
C CYS A 9 42.22 -26.26 -15.16
N ALA A 10 40.98 -26.21 -15.67
CA ALA A 10 40.08 -25.09 -15.57
C ALA A 10 39.89 -24.74 -14.08
N VAL A 11 40.24 -23.51 -13.71
CA VAL A 11 39.82 -22.91 -12.45
C VAL A 11 38.30 -22.71 -12.57
N ALA A 12 37.57 -23.65 -11.97
CA ALA A 12 36.13 -23.66 -11.93
C ALA A 12 35.65 -22.38 -11.22
N LEU A 13 34.95 -21.56 -11.99
CA LEU A 13 34.21 -20.39 -11.56
C LEU A 13 33.08 -20.87 -10.63
N CYS A 14 33.30 -20.83 -9.31
CA CYS A 14 32.22 -21.01 -8.34
C CYS A 14 31.33 -19.77 -8.36
N LEU A 15 30.41 -19.72 -9.33
CA LEU A 15 29.19 -18.95 -9.22
C LEU A 15 28.40 -19.53 -8.05
N SER A 16 28.60 -18.97 -6.86
CA SER A 16 27.64 -19.11 -5.76
C SER A 16 26.36 -18.42 -6.22
N LEU A 17 25.52 -19.16 -6.92
CA LEU A 17 24.09 -18.90 -6.99
C LEU A 17 23.62 -18.92 -5.55
N SER A 18 23.57 -17.74 -4.92
CA SER A 18 22.70 -17.53 -3.79
C SER A 18 21.30 -17.88 -4.29
N SER A 19 20.86 -19.10 -3.99
CA SER A 19 19.45 -19.40 -3.92
C SER A 19 18.91 -18.50 -2.81
N ALA A 20 18.62 -17.24 -3.15
CA ALA A 20 17.64 -16.47 -2.44
C ALA A 20 16.36 -17.29 -2.58
N SER A 21 16.14 -18.18 -1.61
CA SER A 21 14.82 -18.72 -1.37
C SER A 21 13.93 -17.49 -1.24
N ALA A 22 13.08 -17.25 -2.23
CA ALA A 22 11.89 -16.47 -2.03
C ALA A 22 11.18 -17.15 -0.87
N GLN A 23 11.43 -16.67 0.34
CA GLN A 23 10.78 -17.16 1.53
C GLN A 23 9.36 -16.67 1.37
N GLU A 24 8.51 -17.56 0.86
CA GLU A 24 7.11 -17.31 0.60
C GLU A 24 6.54 -16.73 1.89
N ALA A 25 6.04 -15.49 1.80
CA ALA A 25 5.52 -14.80 2.96
C ALA A 25 4.46 -15.69 3.62
N PRO A 26 4.43 -15.76 4.96
CA PRO A 26 3.38 -16.51 5.63
C PRO A 26 2.03 -16.03 5.09
N PRO A 27 1.10 -16.96 4.77
CA PRO A 27 -0.19 -16.56 4.24
C PRO A 27 -0.86 -15.60 5.23
N PRO A 28 -1.61 -14.60 4.73
CA PRO A 28 -2.35 -13.69 5.60
C PRO A 28 -3.24 -14.50 6.54
N ASP A 29 -3.41 -14.03 7.77
CA ASP A 29 -4.31 -14.65 8.74
C ASP A 29 -5.69 -14.81 8.10
N ALA A 30 -6.17 -16.06 7.98
CA ALA A 30 -7.46 -16.36 7.38
C ALA A 30 -8.60 -15.60 8.07
N ALA A 31 -8.46 -15.31 9.38
CA ALA A 31 -9.43 -14.51 10.11
C ALA A 31 -9.43 -13.04 9.67
N ASP A 32 -8.27 -12.48 9.30
CA ASP A 32 -8.17 -11.10 8.78
C ASP A 32 -8.77 -11.00 7.37
N ALA A 33 -8.60 -12.04 6.53
CA ALA A 33 -9.24 -12.10 5.22
C ALA A 33 -10.77 -12.15 5.32
N VAL A 34 -11.32 -12.97 6.22
CA VAL A 34 -12.77 -13.02 6.48
C VAL A 34 -13.27 -11.68 7.00
N GLU A 35 -12.57 -11.07 7.96
CA GLU A 35 -12.93 -9.74 8.46
C GLU A 35 -12.95 -8.70 7.34
N MET A 36 -11.95 -8.68 6.46
CA MET A 36 -11.90 -7.77 5.33
C MET A 36 -13.13 -7.93 4.41
N ILE A 37 -13.50 -9.17 4.10
CA ILE A 37 -14.69 -9.47 3.28
C ILE A 37 -15.97 -8.98 3.99
N GLU A 38 -16.12 -9.23 5.29
CA GLU A 38 -17.28 -8.78 6.05
C GLU A 38 -17.39 -7.25 6.06
N LEU A 39 -16.27 -6.55 6.24
CA LEU A 39 -16.21 -5.09 6.17
C LEU A 39 -16.57 -4.56 4.77
N MET A 40 -16.08 -5.20 3.69
CA MET A 40 -16.46 -4.86 2.31
C MET A 40 -17.96 -5.02 2.05
N LEU A 41 -18.60 -5.98 2.72
CA LEU A 41 -20.05 -6.20 2.67
C LEU A 41 -20.84 -5.29 3.63
N GLY A 42 -20.17 -4.37 4.34
CA GLY A 42 -20.79 -3.46 5.30
C GLY A 42 -21.29 -4.16 6.56
N ARG A 43 -20.70 -5.30 6.93
CA ARG A 43 -21.08 -6.09 8.11
C ARG A 43 -20.13 -5.79 9.27
N VAL A 44 -20.67 -5.89 10.48
CA VAL A 44 -19.85 -6.00 11.70
C VAL A 44 -19.17 -7.37 11.66
N PRO A 45 -17.83 -7.45 11.76
CA PRO A 45 -17.13 -8.73 11.63
C PRO A 45 -17.54 -9.74 12.70
N ALA A 46 -17.90 -10.96 12.29
CA ALA A 46 -18.53 -11.95 13.15
C ALA A 46 -17.58 -12.59 14.17
N ARG A 47 -16.27 -12.45 13.98
CA ARG A 47 -15.27 -12.95 14.93
C ARG A 47 -15.29 -12.24 16.29
N HIS A 48 -15.96 -11.10 16.38
CA HIS A 48 -16.06 -10.30 17.60
C HIS A 48 -17.41 -10.49 18.27
N GLU A 49 -17.41 -10.83 19.56
CA GLU A 49 -18.65 -11.11 20.31
C GLU A 49 -19.54 -9.88 20.53
N THR A 50 -18.96 -8.67 20.49
CA THR A 50 -19.68 -7.42 20.74
C THR A 50 -19.27 -6.33 19.75
N PRO A 51 -20.13 -5.32 19.51
CA PRO A 51 -19.76 -4.16 18.68
C PRO A 51 -18.52 -3.40 19.19
N LEU A 52 -18.34 -3.30 20.51
CA LEU A 52 -17.15 -2.67 21.10
C LEU A 52 -15.88 -3.49 20.81
N ALA A 53 -15.97 -4.83 20.93
CA ALA A 53 -14.88 -5.70 20.54
C ALA A 53 -14.56 -5.57 19.03
N ALA A 54 -15.58 -5.43 18.18
CA ALA A 54 -15.39 -5.20 16.76
C ALA A 54 -14.67 -3.88 16.45
N MET A 55 -15.00 -2.79 17.15
CA MET A 55 -14.28 -1.51 17.01
C MET A 55 -12.81 -1.63 17.43
N HIS A 56 -12.51 -2.29 18.55
CA HIS A 56 -11.12 -2.55 18.95
C HIS A 56 -10.39 -3.47 17.97
N GLY A 57 -11.08 -4.49 17.46
CA GLY A 57 -10.57 -5.40 16.44
C GLY A 57 -10.18 -4.68 15.16
N LEU A 58 -11.03 -3.76 14.70
CA LEU A 58 -10.79 -2.93 13.53
C LEU A 58 -9.57 -2.01 13.72
N GLY A 59 -9.43 -1.38 14.89
CA GLY A 59 -8.24 -0.61 15.23
C GLY A 59 -6.97 -1.45 15.28
N ALA A 60 -7.06 -2.67 15.80
CA ALA A 60 -5.93 -3.61 15.82
C ALA A 60 -5.56 -4.11 14.41
N LEU A 61 -6.56 -4.38 13.55
CA LEU A 61 -6.34 -4.74 12.14
C LEU A 61 -5.63 -3.60 11.40
N TYR A 62 -6.10 -2.36 11.57
CA TYR A 62 -5.45 -1.17 11.02
C TYR A 62 -3.98 -1.07 11.46
N ALA A 63 -3.71 -1.16 12.76
CA ALA A 63 -2.36 -1.01 13.29
C ALA A 63 -1.41 -2.11 12.79
N ARG A 64 -1.88 -3.36 12.71
CA ARG A 64 -1.08 -4.48 12.16
C ARG A 64 -0.77 -4.28 10.69
N LEU A 65 -1.77 -4.00 9.87
CA LEU A 65 -1.60 -3.79 8.43
C LEU A 65 -0.71 -2.57 8.15
N HIS A 66 -0.86 -1.47 8.90
CA HIS A 66 0.02 -0.31 8.77
C HIS A 66 1.48 -0.66 9.13
N ALA A 67 1.70 -1.36 10.25
CA ALA A 67 3.03 -1.78 10.65
C ALA A 67 3.67 -2.72 9.62
N GLY A 68 2.90 -3.66 9.08
CA GLY A 68 3.33 -4.56 8.00
C GLY A 68 3.65 -3.82 6.71
N ALA A 69 2.81 -2.87 6.29
CA ALA A 69 3.06 -2.02 5.13
C ALA A 69 4.36 -1.21 5.28
N ARG A 70 4.67 -0.68 6.48
CA ARG A 70 5.93 0.01 6.76
C ARG A 70 7.15 -0.91 6.79
N ALA A 71 6.94 -2.18 7.11
CA ALA A 71 7.98 -3.21 7.16
C ALA A 71 8.16 -3.94 5.82
N ASP A 72 7.44 -3.52 4.77
CA ASP A 72 7.39 -4.17 3.45
C ASP A 72 6.99 -5.66 3.53
N THR A 73 6.08 -5.98 4.47
CA THR A 73 5.47 -7.31 4.53
C THR A 73 4.62 -7.53 3.26
N PRO A 74 4.84 -8.62 2.50
CA PRO A 74 4.13 -8.83 1.25
C PRO A 74 2.61 -8.86 1.43
N GLY A 75 1.91 -8.01 0.67
CA GLY A 75 0.45 -7.92 0.64
C GLY A 75 -0.16 -6.92 1.64
N ASP A 76 0.54 -6.60 2.74
CA ASP A 76 -0.02 -5.75 3.80
C ASP A 76 -0.31 -4.33 3.32
N LEU A 77 0.53 -3.76 2.45
CA LEU A 77 0.26 -2.45 1.83
C LEU A 77 -1.05 -2.44 1.04
N GLY A 78 -1.29 -3.50 0.26
CA GLY A 78 -2.52 -3.65 -0.52
C GLY A 78 -3.75 -3.77 0.36
N LEU A 79 -3.69 -4.62 1.38
CA LEU A 79 -4.77 -4.79 2.35
C LEU A 79 -5.01 -3.53 3.18
N TRP A 80 -3.96 -2.78 3.52
CA TRP A 80 -4.07 -1.53 4.24
C TRP A 80 -4.76 -0.45 3.39
N ILE A 81 -4.38 -0.30 2.12
CA ILE A 81 -5.05 0.63 1.19
C ILE A 81 -6.52 0.22 0.97
N LEU A 82 -6.81 -1.08 0.85
CA LEU A 82 -8.18 -1.60 0.79
C LEU A 82 -8.99 -1.24 2.05
N LEU A 83 -8.39 -1.36 3.24
CA LEU A 83 -9.04 -0.98 4.48
C LEU A 83 -9.39 0.52 4.50
N GLY A 84 -8.53 1.38 3.96
CA GLY A 84 -8.82 2.81 3.80
C GLY A 84 -9.98 3.05 2.86
N ASP A 85 -10.02 2.36 1.72
CA ASP A 85 -11.14 2.44 0.78
C ASP A 85 -12.48 2.02 1.41
N ILE A 86 -12.48 0.97 2.24
CA ILE A 86 -13.62 0.57 3.04
C ILE A 86 -14.02 1.67 4.03
N ALA A 87 -13.05 2.26 4.74
CA ALA A 87 -13.30 3.32 5.72
C ALA A 87 -14.00 4.54 5.10
N LEU A 88 -13.60 4.96 3.88
CA LEU A 88 -14.32 6.02 3.16
C LEU A 88 -15.75 5.62 2.83
N ARG A 89 -15.97 4.41 2.29
CA ARG A 89 -17.32 3.96 1.91
C ARG A 89 -18.25 3.76 3.10
N SER A 90 -17.72 3.33 4.25
CA SER A 90 -18.50 3.16 5.47
C SER A 90 -18.67 4.45 6.28
N SER A 91 -18.05 5.55 5.84
CA SER A 91 -18.01 6.82 6.60
C SER A 91 -17.43 6.64 8.01
N ASP A 92 -16.43 5.77 8.16
CA ASP A 92 -15.71 5.58 9.43
C ASP A 92 -14.78 6.77 9.67
N ALA A 93 -15.21 7.70 10.52
CA ALA A 93 -14.47 8.93 10.81
C ALA A 93 -13.10 8.65 11.47
N GLY A 94 -13.02 7.67 12.35
CA GLY A 94 -11.80 7.36 13.10
C GLY A 94 -10.70 6.79 12.19
N LEU A 95 -11.06 5.80 11.37
CA LEU A 95 -10.16 5.27 10.37
C LEU A 95 -9.83 6.31 9.30
N THR A 96 -10.80 7.09 8.82
CA THR A 96 -10.57 8.13 7.81
C THR A 96 -9.55 9.15 8.29
N GLN A 97 -9.63 9.60 9.54
CA GLN A 97 -8.65 10.50 10.13
C GLN A 97 -7.27 9.85 10.23
N SER A 98 -7.21 8.56 10.60
CA SER A 98 -5.95 7.82 10.71
C SER A 98 -5.27 7.65 9.32
N PHE A 99 -6.03 7.30 8.29
CA PHE A 99 -5.53 7.21 6.91
C PHE A 99 -5.08 8.56 6.34
N ALA A 100 -5.82 9.64 6.63
CA ALA A 100 -5.42 11.00 6.24
C ALA A 100 -4.09 11.41 6.91
N ALA A 101 -3.79 10.90 8.11
CA ALA A 101 -2.50 11.12 8.77
C ALA A 101 -1.37 10.29 8.18
N ASP A 102 -1.65 9.02 7.85
CA ASP A 102 -0.59 8.03 7.66
C ASP A 102 -0.26 7.74 6.18
N LEU A 103 -1.17 7.96 5.23
CA LEU A 103 -0.92 7.56 3.84
C LEU A 103 0.17 8.38 3.17
N LEU A 104 0.21 9.72 3.36
CA LEU A 104 1.26 10.53 2.73
C LEU A 104 2.66 10.23 3.28
N PRO A 105 2.87 10.08 4.61
CA PRO A 105 4.15 9.60 5.14
C PRO A 105 4.61 8.28 4.54
N LEU A 106 3.68 7.32 4.37
CA LEU A 106 3.99 6.02 3.77
C LEU A 106 4.32 6.16 2.28
N TYR A 107 3.54 6.94 1.53
CA TYR A 107 3.80 7.23 0.12
C TYR A 107 5.17 7.90 -0.10
N ARG A 108 5.58 8.82 0.79
CA ARG A 108 6.90 9.46 0.70
C ARG A 108 8.06 8.52 0.99
N GLN A 109 7.82 7.47 1.77
CA GLN A 109 8.83 6.47 2.06
C GLN A 109 9.09 5.59 0.83
N ASP A 110 8.03 5.15 0.15
CA ASP A 110 8.12 4.36 -1.08
C ASP A 110 6.93 4.63 -2.01
N PRO A 111 7.05 5.62 -2.93
CA PRO A 111 5.94 5.98 -3.82
C PRO A 111 5.68 4.89 -4.86
N ASP A 112 6.71 4.14 -5.25
CA ASP A 112 6.59 3.12 -6.30
C ASP A 112 5.83 1.89 -5.78
N ALA A 113 6.02 1.51 -4.51
CA ALA A 113 5.23 0.46 -3.88
C ALA A 113 3.74 0.81 -3.81
N VAL A 114 3.40 2.03 -3.39
CA VAL A 114 1.99 2.47 -3.35
C VAL A 114 1.39 2.51 -4.75
N LEU A 115 2.10 3.10 -5.72
CA LEU A 115 1.62 3.20 -7.09
C LEU A 115 1.50 1.84 -7.77
N LYS A 116 2.34 0.86 -7.42
CA LYS A 116 2.20 -0.52 -7.88
C LYS A 116 0.91 -1.16 -7.37
N VAL A 117 0.58 -1.00 -6.09
CA VAL A 117 -0.72 -1.48 -5.58
C VAL A 117 -1.88 -0.84 -6.35
N LEU A 118 -1.81 0.46 -6.59
CA LEU A 118 -2.85 1.18 -7.32
C LEU A 118 -2.91 0.81 -8.81
N SER A 119 -1.80 0.40 -9.44
CA SER A 119 -1.82 -0.07 -10.83
C SER A 119 -2.40 -1.49 -10.94
N GLU A 120 -2.16 -2.34 -9.94
CA GLU A 120 -2.73 -3.69 -9.83
C GLU A 120 -4.22 -3.67 -9.43
N ALA A 121 -4.65 -2.67 -8.65
CA ALA A 121 -6.04 -2.44 -8.25
C ALA A 121 -6.49 -0.98 -8.50
N PRO A 122 -6.70 -0.57 -9.77
CA PRO A 122 -6.98 0.85 -10.14
C PRO A 122 -8.23 1.45 -9.52
N TRP A 123 -9.18 0.62 -9.08
CA TRP A 123 -10.40 1.05 -8.40
C TRP A 123 -10.13 1.63 -7.00
N LEU A 124 -8.95 1.37 -6.41
CA LEU A 124 -8.50 1.98 -5.15
C LEU A 124 -7.90 3.37 -5.32
N ALA A 125 -7.64 3.81 -6.57
CA ALA A 125 -6.94 5.07 -6.82
C ALA A 125 -7.68 6.28 -6.24
N THR A 126 -9.01 6.34 -6.37
CA THR A 126 -9.81 7.46 -5.86
C THR A 126 -9.68 7.62 -4.35
N SER A 127 -9.82 6.53 -3.59
CA SER A 127 -9.77 6.55 -2.12
C SER A 127 -8.36 6.80 -1.60
N ALA A 128 -7.34 6.17 -2.18
CA ALA A 128 -5.95 6.46 -1.84
C ALA A 128 -5.58 7.93 -2.11
N CYS A 129 -5.94 8.44 -3.29
CA CYS A 129 -5.64 9.83 -3.65
C CYS A 129 -6.47 10.85 -2.85
N HIS A 130 -7.66 10.48 -2.39
CA HIS A 130 -8.40 11.26 -1.39
C HIS A 130 -7.61 11.39 -0.09
N TYR A 131 -7.03 10.31 0.45
CA TYR A 131 -6.24 10.37 1.67
C TYR A 131 -4.91 11.12 1.52
N LEU A 132 -4.25 11.01 0.36
CA LEU A 132 -3.08 11.83 0.04
C LEU A 132 -3.44 13.33 0.07
N SER A 133 -4.63 13.68 -0.44
CA SER A 133 -5.18 15.04 -0.40
C SER A 133 -5.48 15.48 1.04
N ALA A 134 -6.15 14.60 1.80
CA ALA A 134 -6.62 14.85 3.17
C ALA A 134 -5.50 15.04 4.19
N TYR A 135 -4.27 14.65 3.86
CA TYR A 135 -3.11 14.97 4.67
C TYR A 135 -2.91 16.49 4.80
N PHE A 136 -3.18 17.25 3.74
CA PHE A 136 -3.02 18.71 3.74
C PHE A 136 -4.26 19.39 4.34
N GLY A 137 -4.03 20.52 5.04
CA GLY A 137 -5.10 21.32 5.64
C GLY A 137 -5.45 20.94 7.08
N SER A 138 -4.64 20.13 7.76
CA SER A 138 -4.89 19.68 9.13
C SER A 138 -3.74 20.04 10.07
N GLU A 139 -4.05 20.71 11.18
CA GLU A 139 -3.09 21.14 12.23
C GLU A 139 -1.78 21.69 11.65
N ASP A 140 -0.71 20.91 11.75
CA ASP A 140 0.67 21.24 11.34
C ASP A 140 0.99 20.87 9.88
N ARG A 141 -0.02 20.62 9.05
CA ARG A 141 0.12 20.18 7.65
C ARG A 141 -0.48 21.25 6.72
N PRO A 142 0.31 22.25 6.31
CA PRO A 142 -0.20 23.41 5.58
C PRO A 142 -0.87 23.03 4.26
N GLU A 143 -2.03 23.62 4.03
CA GLU A 143 -2.78 23.52 2.77
C GLU A 143 -1.93 23.92 1.55
N ALA A 144 -1.08 24.94 1.73
CA ALA A 144 -0.20 25.45 0.68
C ALA A 144 0.79 24.39 0.13
N ASN A 145 1.03 23.30 0.85
CA ASN A 145 1.94 22.23 0.40
C ASN A 145 1.28 21.23 -0.55
N ARG A 146 -0.05 21.28 -0.71
CA ARG A 146 -0.78 20.36 -1.59
C ARG A 146 -0.41 20.57 -3.06
N ALA A 147 -0.52 21.80 -3.57
CA ALA A 147 -0.22 22.09 -4.98
C ALA A 147 1.23 21.73 -5.37
N PRO A 148 2.27 22.06 -4.57
CA PRO A 148 3.63 21.57 -4.81
C PRO A 148 3.75 20.05 -4.86
N PHE A 149 3.06 19.32 -3.98
CA PHE A 149 3.05 17.85 -3.99
C PHE A 149 2.42 17.29 -5.28
N LEU A 150 1.25 17.81 -5.68
CA LEU A 150 0.58 17.40 -6.91
C LEU A 150 1.46 17.61 -8.13
N GLU A 151 2.18 18.73 -8.19
CA GLU A 151 3.05 19.03 -9.32
C GLU A 151 4.26 18.09 -9.36
N ALA A 152 4.88 17.82 -8.21
CA ALA A 152 6.02 16.91 -8.11
C ALA A 152 5.67 15.46 -8.52
N GLU A 153 4.48 14.97 -8.14
CA GLU A 153 4.09 13.58 -8.41
C GLU A 153 3.30 13.38 -9.72
N ARG A 154 3.00 14.47 -10.44
CA ARG A 154 2.14 14.43 -11.63
C ARG A 154 2.58 13.40 -12.66
N ASN A 155 3.86 13.39 -13.02
CA ASN A 155 4.37 12.48 -14.04
C ASN A 155 4.41 11.03 -13.51
N ARG A 156 4.86 10.84 -12.27
CA ARG A 156 4.92 9.51 -11.65
C ARG A 156 3.55 8.83 -11.60
N ILE A 157 2.51 9.57 -11.18
CA ILE A 157 1.14 9.05 -11.13
C ILE A 157 0.62 8.71 -12.54
N ARG A 158 0.87 9.57 -13.54
CA ARG A 158 0.44 9.34 -14.93
C ARG A 158 1.10 8.12 -15.57
N GLU A 159 2.38 7.90 -15.25
CA GLU A 159 3.14 6.79 -15.79
C GLU A 159 2.76 5.46 -15.13
N ALA A 160 2.45 5.48 -13.83
CA ALA A 160 2.12 4.27 -13.08
C ALA A 160 0.67 3.81 -13.23
N LEU A 161 -0.28 4.74 -13.33
CA LEU A 161 -1.71 4.40 -13.32
C LEU A 161 -2.32 4.38 -14.73
N PRO A 162 -3.29 3.47 -14.99
CA PRO A 162 -4.11 3.56 -16.21
C PRO A 162 -4.80 4.91 -16.32
N GLY A 163 -4.93 5.45 -17.54
CA GLY A 163 -5.47 6.80 -17.80
C GLY A 163 -6.72 7.16 -16.98
N PRO A 164 -7.81 6.35 -17.00
CA PRO A 164 -9.00 6.64 -16.20
C PRO A 164 -8.74 6.73 -14.68
N ALA A 165 -7.86 5.89 -14.14
CA ALA A 165 -7.53 5.88 -12.72
C ALA A 165 -6.61 7.05 -12.34
N ALA A 166 -5.70 7.45 -13.23
CA ALA A 166 -4.90 8.66 -13.05
C ALA A 166 -5.79 9.90 -12.97
N GLU A 167 -6.79 10.02 -13.85
CA GLU A 167 -7.72 11.16 -13.85
C GLU A 167 -8.58 11.21 -12.57
N THR A 168 -9.12 10.08 -12.10
CA THR A 168 -9.87 10.06 -10.84
C THR A 168 -8.96 10.34 -9.64
N CYS A 169 -7.73 9.86 -9.66
CA CYS A 169 -6.73 10.20 -8.65
C CYS A 169 -6.44 11.71 -8.61
N PHE A 170 -6.20 12.36 -9.75
CA PHE A 170 -5.97 13.82 -9.79
C PHE A 170 -7.19 14.62 -9.36
N ALA A 171 -8.40 14.16 -9.69
CA ALA A 171 -9.63 14.78 -9.21
C ALA A 171 -9.72 14.71 -7.67
N ALA A 172 -9.38 13.56 -7.07
CA ALA A 172 -9.37 13.40 -5.61
C ALA A 172 -8.24 14.22 -4.93
N LEU A 173 -7.05 14.26 -5.52
CA LEU A 173 -5.90 15.04 -5.05
C LEU A 173 -6.13 16.56 -5.07
N SER A 174 -6.94 17.05 -5.99
CA SER A 174 -7.25 18.47 -6.13
C SER A 174 -8.51 18.92 -5.39
N ALA A 175 -9.31 17.97 -4.87
CA ALA A 175 -10.49 18.28 -4.08
C ALA A 175 -10.09 18.86 -2.71
N SER A 176 -10.47 20.12 -2.46
CA SER A 176 -10.47 20.69 -1.11
C SER A 176 -11.52 19.97 -0.26
N LEU A 177 -11.13 19.56 0.95
CA LEU A 177 -12.01 18.93 1.94
C LEU A 177 -12.50 19.95 2.95
#